data_AF-S6V8Q3-F1
#
_entry.id   AF-S6V8Q3-F1
#
_cell.length_a   1.000
_cell.length_b   1.000
_cell.length_c   1.000
_cell.angle_alpha   90.00
_cell.angle_beta   90.00
_cell.angle_gamma   90.00
#
_symmetry.space_group_name_H-M   'P 1'
#
loop_
_entity.id
_entity.type
_entity.pdbx_description
1 polymer ?
#
loop_
_entity_poly.entity_id
_entity_poly.type
_entity_poly.pdbx_seq_one_letter_code
_entity_poly.pdbx_strand_id
1 'polypeptide(L)'
;GVFWPRLTAKGRVLWRDLHAVTGFWGALLLLFMLLSGMTWTGMWGKQYAAVWNTFPAAMWTDVPKSDKQAGELNNANVQTVPWAMENTPMPVSTGEHAEHMDHMHMSSAPAAPTVSLQKVVDIARAREIVPGYSITQPKTADGVFTVSVFADDPRDDATLHIDQYTGKVLADVRYVDYSAVSKATELGVMLHEGKFFGWVNQLLILLVCLLVLLSSVSGLVIWWKRRPQNGLGVPPLRHDLPRWKTATVVMIALGVLFPLVGISMLIVWVLDRIVLSRFAKRAATA
;
A
#
# COMPACT_ATOMS: atom_id res chain seq x y z
N GLY A 1 4.92 2.64 -34.19
CA GLY A 1 6.08 3.43 -33.79
C GLY A 1 6.31 3.24 -32.30
N VAL A 2 6.92 4.22 -31.64
CA VAL A 2 7.03 4.26 -30.17
C VAL A 2 5.88 5.06 -29.55
N PHE A 3 5.47 6.16 -30.19
CA PHE A 3 4.38 7.03 -29.69
C PHE A 3 2.98 6.61 -30.17
N TRP A 4 2.87 6.13 -31.42
CA TRP A 4 1.59 5.73 -32.01
C TRP A 4 1.67 4.33 -32.61
N PRO A 5 0.62 3.49 -32.45
CA PRO A 5 0.61 2.16 -33.01
C PRO A 5 0.33 2.25 -34.52
N ARG A 6 1.09 1.51 -35.33
CA ARG A 6 0.76 1.37 -36.76
C ARG A 6 -0.36 0.35 -36.89
N LEU A 7 -1.60 0.82 -36.88
CA LEU A 7 -2.79 -0.03 -36.91
C LEU A 7 -2.91 -0.87 -38.19
N THR A 8 -2.28 -0.44 -39.29
CA THR A 8 -2.21 -1.19 -40.55
C THR A 8 -1.16 -2.30 -40.54
N ALA A 9 -0.26 -2.32 -39.55
CA ALA A 9 0.74 -3.37 -39.43
C ALA A 9 0.07 -4.68 -38.99
N LYS A 10 0.63 -5.81 -39.44
CA LYS A 10 0.15 -7.15 -39.07
C LYS A 10 1.24 -7.96 -38.36
N GLY A 11 0.81 -8.99 -37.65
CA GLY A 11 1.70 -9.95 -37.00
C GLY A 11 2.64 -9.30 -36.00
N ARG A 12 3.94 -9.60 -36.10
CA ARG A 12 4.95 -9.19 -35.11
C ARG A 12 5.06 -7.67 -34.92
N VAL A 13 4.94 -6.91 -36.02
CA VAL A 13 5.15 -5.46 -35.99
C VAL A 13 4.04 -4.77 -35.20
N LEU A 14 2.80 -5.25 -35.34
CA LEU A 14 1.66 -4.76 -34.56
C LEU A 14 1.87 -4.99 -33.06
N TRP A 15 2.18 -6.22 -32.65
CA TRP A 15 2.40 -6.55 -31.24
C TRP A 15 3.53 -5.74 -30.61
N ARG A 16 4.63 -5.54 -31.34
CA ARG A 16 5.73 -4.68 -30.90
C ARG A 16 5.27 -3.24 -30.70
N ASP A 17 4.51 -2.71 -31.63
CA ASP A 17 4.03 -1.34 -31.55
C ASP A 17 3.00 -1.17 -30.42
N LEU A 18 2.08 -2.12 -30.22
CA LEU A 18 1.15 -2.14 -29.10
C LEU A 18 1.89 -2.15 -27.75
N HIS A 19 2.89 -3.02 -27.60
CA HIS A 19 3.71 -3.11 -26.39
C HIS A 19 4.46 -1.79 -26.13
N ALA A 20 5.17 -1.26 -27.13
CA ALA A 20 6.00 -0.07 -26.97
C ALA A 20 5.17 1.19 -26.67
N VAL A 21 4.04 1.37 -27.35
CA VAL A 21 3.15 2.53 -27.16
C VAL A 21 2.48 2.45 -25.79
N THR A 22 1.96 1.28 -25.43
CA THR A 22 1.34 1.04 -24.11
C THR A 22 2.35 1.28 -23.01
N GLY A 23 3.58 0.77 -23.15
CA GLY A 23 4.65 0.99 -22.20
C GLY A 23 5.06 2.45 -22.09
N PHE A 24 5.16 3.17 -23.21
CA PHE A 24 5.54 4.59 -23.22
C PHE A 24 4.51 5.48 -22.51
N TRP A 25 3.24 5.41 -22.92
CA TRP A 25 2.18 6.23 -22.33
C TRP A 25 1.78 5.75 -20.93
N GLY A 26 1.82 4.44 -20.71
CA GLY A 26 1.53 3.83 -19.42
C GLY A 26 2.61 4.07 -18.37
N ALA A 27 3.85 4.39 -18.75
CA ALA A 27 4.97 4.51 -17.81
C ALA A 27 4.72 5.51 -16.68
N LEU A 28 4.15 6.69 -16.99
CA LEU A 28 3.88 7.70 -15.97
C LEU A 28 2.78 7.25 -15.00
N LEU A 29 1.72 6.64 -15.53
CA LEU A 29 0.63 6.08 -14.72
C LEU A 29 1.15 4.94 -13.83
N LEU A 30 1.98 4.06 -14.38
CA LEU A 30 2.60 2.97 -13.62
C LEU A 30 3.57 3.47 -12.57
N LEU A 31 4.33 4.53 -12.86
CA LEU A 31 5.19 5.16 -11.87
C LEU A 31 4.36 5.74 -10.72
N PHE A 32 3.24 6.41 -11.02
CA PHE A 32 2.31 6.86 -9.99
C PHE A 32 1.80 5.68 -9.15
N MET A 33 1.30 4.60 -9.78
CA MET A 33 0.80 3.42 -9.06
C MET A 33 1.87 2.77 -8.18
N LEU A 34 3.11 2.68 -8.68
CA LEU A 34 4.22 2.15 -7.91
C LEU A 34 4.50 3.04 -6.69
N LEU A 35 4.61 4.35 -6.87
CA LEU A 35 4.91 5.28 -5.77
C LEU A 35 3.80 5.30 -4.72
N SER A 36 2.53 5.33 -5.12
CA SER A 36 1.39 5.36 -4.20
C SER A 36 1.15 4.03 -3.49
N GLY A 37 1.43 2.89 -4.13
CA GLY A 37 1.34 1.58 -3.48
C GLY A 37 2.53 1.26 -2.57
N MET A 38 3.73 1.77 -2.89
CA MET A 38 4.95 1.46 -2.12
C MET A 38 4.89 1.96 -0.67
N THR A 39 4.19 3.05 -0.40
CA THR A 39 4.02 3.64 0.95
C THR A 39 3.27 2.71 1.91
N TRP A 40 2.56 1.69 1.41
CA TRP A 40 1.81 0.70 2.19
C TRP A 40 2.47 -0.68 2.26
N THR A 41 3.66 -0.83 1.66
CA THR A 41 4.35 -2.13 1.66
C THR A 41 4.99 -2.43 3.02
N GLY A 42 4.98 -3.70 3.41
CA GLY A 42 5.47 -4.12 4.73
C GLY A 42 6.97 -3.90 5.00
N MET A 43 7.79 -3.60 3.98
CA MET A 43 9.21 -3.27 4.17
C MET A 43 9.51 -1.80 3.89
N TRP A 44 9.20 -1.31 2.68
CA TRP A 44 9.52 0.06 2.30
C TRP A 44 8.52 1.05 2.93
N GLY A 45 7.23 0.70 2.91
CA GLY A 45 6.16 1.50 3.52
C GLY A 45 6.35 1.69 5.03
N LYS A 46 6.78 0.65 5.76
CA LYS A 46 7.11 0.79 7.20
C LYS A 46 8.23 1.79 7.47
N GLN A 47 9.32 1.75 6.69
CA GLN A 47 10.43 2.70 6.83
C GLN A 47 9.99 4.12 6.46
N TYR A 48 9.17 4.25 5.42
CA TYR A 48 8.57 5.51 5.01
C TYR A 48 7.67 6.09 6.12
N ALA A 49 6.79 5.28 6.70
CA ALA A 49 5.92 5.67 7.81
C ALA A 49 6.72 6.06 9.06
N ALA A 50 7.79 5.36 9.40
CA ALA A 50 8.62 5.70 10.57
C ALA A 50 9.20 7.13 10.51
N VAL A 51 9.38 7.69 9.31
CA VAL A 51 9.90 9.04 9.11
C VAL A 51 8.78 10.07 8.94
N TRP A 52 7.75 9.73 8.16
CA TRP A 52 6.78 10.70 7.67
C TRP A 52 5.41 10.64 8.35
N ASN A 53 5.10 9.55 9.05
CA ASN A 53 3.87 9.37 9.80
C ASN A 53 4.00 10.00 11.19
N THR A 54 4.04 11.33 11.22
CA THR A 54 4.25 12.10 12.45
C THR A 54 3.18 13.17 12.62
N PHE A 55 2.82 13.42 13.88
CA PHE A 55 1.89 14.46 14.31
C PHE A 55 2.57 15.42 15.28
N PRO A 56 2.04 16.66 15.42
CA PRO A 56 2.50 17.57 16.45
C PRO A 56 2.39 16.94 17.84
N ALA A 57 3.49 16.96 18.61
CA ALA A 57 3.53 16.38 19.96
C ALA A 57 2.45 16.94 20.90
N ALA A 58 2.06 18.20 20.68
CA ALA A 58 1.01 18.90 21.42
C ALA A 58 -0.31 18.12 21.45
N MET A 59 -0.62 17.36 20.39
CA MET A 59 -1.91 16.68 20.34
C MET A 59 -2.02 15.60 21.42
N TRP A 60 -0.95 14.86 21.74
CA TRP A 60 -0.96 13.79 22.75
C TRP A 60 -0.21 14.16 24.03
N THR A 61 -0.11 15.45 24.37
CA THR A 61 0.63 15.91 25.55
C THR A 61 -0.14 15.63 26.85
N ASP A 62 -1.45 15.88 26.85
CA ASP A 62 -2.30 15.78 28.04
C ASP A 62 -3.09 14.47 28.12
N VAL A 63 -2.71 13.47 27.32
CA VAL A 63 -3.41 12.20 27.20
C VAL A 63 -2.47 11.06 27.59
N PRO A 64 -2.81 10.26 28.61
CA PRO A 64 -2.10 9.03 28.94
C PRO A 64 -2.05 8.08 27.74
N LYS A 65 -0.87 7.51 27.47
CA LYS A 65 -0.59 6.68 26.28
C LYS A 65 -0.13 5.30 26.70
N SER A 66 -0.53 4.29 25.92
CA SER A 66 0.03 2.95 25.98
C SER A 66 1.19 2.78 24.99
N ASP A 67 1.94 1.69 25.15
CA ASP A 67 2.96 1.27 24.18
C ASP A 67 2.36 0.71 22.87
N LYS A 68 1.04 0.55 22.80
CA LYS A 68 0.34 0.05 21.61
C LYS A 68 0.15 1.14 20.59
N GLN A 69 0.29 0.80 19.33
CA GLN A 69 0.04 1.72 18.22
C GLN A 69 -1.35 1.51 17.63
N ALA A 70 -1.97 2.58 17.12
CA ALA A 70 -3.30 2.49 16.52
C ALA A 70 -3.33 1.56 15.29
N GLY A 71 -2.21 1.40 14.58
CA GLY A 71 -2.06 0.45 13.48
C GLY A 71 -2.28 -1.02 13.87
N GLU A 72 -2.20 -1.38 15.16
CA GLU A 72 -2.56 -2.73 15.63
C GLU A 72 -4.05 -3.05 15.48
N LEU A 73 -4.89 -2.03 15.27
CA LEU A 73 -6.31 -2.20 14.97
C LEU A 73 -6.55 -2.62 13.51
N ASN A 74 -5.55 -2.47 12.64
CA ASN A 74 -5.60 -2.92 11.25
C ASN A 74 -5.22 -4.40 11.14
N ASN A 75 -5.82 -5.09 10.17
CA ASN A 75 -5.46 -6.47 9.84
C ASN A 75 -5.48 -6.67 8.32
N ALA A 76 -5.05 -7.85 7.87
CA ALA A 76 -4.93 -8.15 6.44
C ALA A 76 -6.25 -8.00 5.63
N ASN A 77 -7.41 -8.04 6.29
CA ASN A 77 -8.72 -7.98 5.64
C ASN A 77 -9.47 -6.67 5.89
N VAL A 78 -9.12 -5.92 6.93
CA VAL A 78 -9.85 -4.72 7.36
C VAL A 78 -8.88 -3.64 7.80
N GLN A 79 -8.95 -2.51 7.10
CA GLN A 79 -8.30 -1.27 7.50
C GLN A 79 -9.27 -0.48 8.41
N THR A 80 -8.95 -0.40 9.69
CA THR A 80 -9.74 0.29 10.71
C THR A 80 -9.33 1.76 10.80
N VAL A 81 -8.03 2.03 10.94
CA VAL A 81 -7.46 3.38 11.03
C VAL A 81 -6.71 3.74 9.73
N PRO A 82 -6.78 4.99 9.27
CA PRO A 82 -6.01 5.46 8.11
C PRO A 82 -4.51 5.29 8.32
N TRP A 83 -3.73 5.22 7.22
CA TRP A 83 -2.27 5.13 7.27
C TRP A 83 -1.69 6.21 8.18
N ALA A 84 -2.19 7.43 8.06
CA ALA A 84 -1.76 8.58 8.85
C ALA A 84 -1.74 8.29 10.35
N MET A 85 -2.65 7.46 10.86
CA MET A 85 -2.81 7.16 12.28
C MET A 85 -2.01 5.94 12.75
N GLU A 86 -1.47 5.12 11.86
CA GLU A 86 -0.92 3.80 12.22
C GLU A 86 0.19 3.86 13.26
N ASN A 87 1.08 4.86 13.22
CA ASN A 87 2.19 4.99 14.18
C ASN A 87 1.85 5.84 15.41
N THR A 88 0.58 6.25 15.56
CA THR A 88 0.17 7.01 16.74
C THR A 88 -0.03 6.09 17.94
N PRO A 89 0.41 6.50 19.15
CA PRO A 89 0.18 5.73 20.36
C PRO A 89 -1.31 5.73 20.71
N MET A 90 -1.80 4.58 21.16
CA MET A 90 -3.17 4.42 21.64
C MET A 90 -3.30 5.06 23.04
N PRO A 91 -4.27 5.97 23.24
CA PRO A 91 -4.62 6.45 24.57
C PRO A 91 -5.03 5.31 25.50
N VAL A 92 -4.83 5.50 26.81
CA VAL A 92 -5.40 4.61 27.83
C VAL A 92 -6.63 5.24 28.47
N SER A 93 -7.60 4.41 28.85
CA SER A 93 -8.72 4.88 29.65
C SER A 93 -8.27 5.34 31.03
N THR A 94 -9.01 6.29 31.58
CA THR A 94 -8.70 7.02 32.81
C THR A 94 -9.90 6.97 33.76
N GLY A 95 -9.71 7.47 34.99
CA GLY A 95 -10.74 7.53 36.03
C GLY A 95 -10.59 6.44 37.09
N GLU A 96 -11.45 6.49 38.10
CA GLU A 96 -11.31 5.68 39.34
C GLU A 96 -11.13 4.18 39.07
N HIS A 97 -11.85 3.64 38.08
CA HIS A 97 -11.75 2.22 37.75
C HIS A 97 -10.40 1.88 37.08
N ALA A 98 -9.92 2.74 36.17
CA ALA A 98 -8.63 2.55 35.53
C ALA A 98 -7.47 2.67 36.54
N GLU A 99 -7.53 3.69 37.42
CA GLU A 99 -6.55 3.88 38.50
C GLU A 99 -6.53 2.69 39.45
N HIS A 100 -7.69 2.17 39.83
CA HIS A 100 -7.78 0.98 40.67
C HIS A 100 -7.18 -0.26 39.99
N MET A 101 -7.39 -0.46 38.69
CA MET A 101 -6.81 -1.57 37.95
C MET A 101 -5.29 -1.43 37.79
N ASP A 102 -4.78 -0.22 37.56
CA ASP A 102 -3.34 0.06 37.48
C ASP A 102 -2.65 -0.19 38.84
N HIS A 103 -3.24 0.28 39.95
CA HIS A 103 -2.74 0.01 41.30
C HIS A 103 -2.71 -1.49 41.66
N MET A 104 -3.58 -2.30 41.05
CA MET A 104 -3.58 -3.75 41.21
C MET A 104 -2.70 -4.49 40.18
N HIS A 105 -2.00 -3.76 39.29
CA HIS A 105 -1.27 -4.33 38.15
C HIS A 105 -2.15 -5.20 37.24
N MET A 106 -3.42 -4.81 37.08
CA MET A 106 -4.44 -5.51 36.31
C MET A 106 -4.86 -4.76 35.03
N SER A 107 -4.03 -3.87 34.50
CA SER A 107 -4.25 -3.13 33.24
C SER A 107 -4.57 -4.02 32.03
N SER A 108 -4.05 -5.25 32.02
CA SER A 108 -4.29 -6.26 30.98
C SER A 108 -5.51 -7.16 31.25
N ALA A 109 -6.23 -6.96 32.35
CA ALA A 109 -7.47 -7.69 32.61
C ALA A 109 -8.52 -7.38 31.54
N PRO A 110 -9.53 -8.27 31.32
CA PRO A 110 -10.59 -8.02 30.35
C PRO A 110 -11.28 -6.67 30.57
N ALA A 111 -11.58 -5.98 29.47
CA ALA A 111 -12.31 -4.71 29.52
C ALA A 111 -13.68 -4.87 30.21
N ALA A 112 -14.04 -3.88 31.02
CA ALA A 112 -15.33 -3.79 31.70
C ALA A 112 -15.95 -2.40 31.47
N PRO A 113 -16.28 -2.05 30.22
CA PRO A 113 -16.74 -0.71 29.87
C PRO A 113 -18.05 -0.37 30.58
N THR A 114 -18.09 0.78 31.26
CA THR A 114 -19.33 1.32 31.83
C THR A 114 -20.11 2.14 30.80
N VAL A 115 -19.41 2.65 29.79
CA VAL A 115 -20.01 3.38 28.66
C VAL A 115 -20.64 2.40 27.69
N SER A 116 -21.92 2.61 27.38
CA SER A 116 -22.65 1.79 26.40
C SER A 116 -22.20 2.09 24.96
N LEU A 117 -22.32 1.10 24.08
CA LEU A 117 -22.03 1.28 22.66
C LEU A 117 -22.92 2.38 22.03
N GLN A 118 -24.18 2.51 22.48
CA GLN A 118 -25.06 3.58 22.02
C GLN A 118 -24.51 4.96 22.39
N LYS A 119 -23.97 5.12 23.60
CA LYS A 119 -23.34 6.39 24.01
C LYS A 119 -22.14 6.74 23.12
N VAL A 120 -21.36 5.75 22.72
CA VAL A 120 -20.24 5.93 21.76
C VAL A 120 -20.77 6.40 20.40
N VAL A 121 -21.85 5.81 19.90
CA VAL A 121 -22.54 6.25 18.67
C VAL A 121 -23.05 7.69 18.79
N ASP A 122 -23.64 8.05 19.94
CA ASP A 122 -24.14 9.40 20.19
C ASP A 122 -23.00 10.42 20.23
N ILE A 123 -21.86 10.07 20.83
CA ILE A 123 -20.65 10.90 20.84
C ILE A 123 -20.12 11.07 19.41
N ALA A 124 -20.00 9.99 18.64
CA ALA A 124 -19.54 10.06 17.24
C ALA A 124 -20.44 10.97 16.39
N ARG A 125 -21.76 10.87 16.56
CA ARG A 125 -22.73 11.74 15.90
C ARG A 125 -22.59 13.20 16.34
N ALA A 126 -22.46 13.45 17.65
CA ALA A 126 -22.27 14.79 18.19
C ALA A 126 -20.96 15.44 17.75
N ARG A 127 -19.95 14.63 17.41
CA ARG A 127 -18.67 15.05 16.81
C ARG A 127 -18.70 15.10 15.28
N GLU A 128 -19.87 14.96 14.67
CA GLU A 128 -20.05 15.06 13.23
C GLU A 128 -19.14 14.08 12.45
N ILE A 129 -18.93 12.88 13.00
CA ILE A 129 -18.24 11.80 12.28
C ILE A 129 -19.17 11.31 11.17
N VAL A 130 -18.67 11.26 9.93
CA VAL A 130 -19.47 10.82 8.79
C VAL A 130 -19.93 9.35 8.93
N PRO A 131 -21.13 8.98 8.48
CA PRO A 131 -21.58 7.59 8.51
C PRO A 131 -20.64 6.66 7.75
N GLY A 132 -20.53 5.40 8.20
CA GLY A 132 -19.58 4.42 7.66
C GLY A 132 -18.36 4.17 8.55
N TYR A 133 -18.29 4.82 9.72
CA TYR A 133 -17.28 4.51 10.73
C TYR A 133 -17.41 3.09 11.28
N SER A 134 -16.25 2.53 11.63
CA SER A 134 -16.13 1.35 12.47
C SER A 134 -16.03 1.75 13.94
N ILE A 135 -16.52 0.90 14.85
CA ILE A 135 -16.29 1.05 16.30
C ILE A 135 -15.55 -0.19 16.78
N THR A 136 -14.30 -0.01 17.18
CA THR A 136 -13.53 -1.05 17.87
C THR A 136 -13.68 -0.92 19.37
N GLN A 137 -14.05 -2.03 20.02
CA GLN A 137 -14.26 -2.10 21.46
C GLN A 137 -12.93 -2.29 22.22
N PRO A 138 -12.81 -1.76 23.44
CA PRO A 138 -11.67 -2.06 24.30
C PRO A 138 -11.64 -3.55 24.62
N LYS A 139 -10.44 -4.14 24.63
CA LYS A 139 -10.23 -5.55 25.02
C LYS A 139 -9.71 -5.70 26.44
N THR A 140 -9.03 -4.67 26.95
CA THR A 140 -8.39 -4.65 28.27
C THR A 140 -8.90 -3.51 29.13
N ALA A 141 -8.63 -3.54 30.44
CA ALA A 141 -9.01 -2.48 31.39
C ALA A 141 -8.48 -1.10 30.97
N ASP A 142 -7.27 -1.01 30.43
CA ASP A 142 -6.72 0.26 29.95
C ASP A 142 -7.17 0.63 28.53
N GLY A 143 -7.88 -0.27 27.84
CA GLY A 143 -8.29 -0.06 26.45
C GLY A 143 -9.23 1.12 26.28
N VAL A 144 -9.42 1.58 25.05
CA VAL A 144 -10.36 2.66 24.70
C VAL A 144 -11.29 2.19 23.59
N PHE A 145 -12.46 2.81 23.49
CA PHE A 145 -13.26 2.70 22.26
C PHE A 145 -12.57 3.51 21.17
N THR A 146 -12.46 2.91 19.97
CA THR A 146 -11.93 3.62 18.81
C THR A 146 -13.00 3.69 17.74
N VAL A 147 -13.45 4.89 17.43
CA VAL A 147 -14.34 5.17 16.31
C VAL A 147 -13.48 5.69 15.17
N SER A 148 -13.49 5.01 14.03
CA SER A 148 -12.62 5.39 12.91
C SER A 148 -13.32 5.23 11.56
N VAL A 149 -13.14 6.24 10.71
CA VAL A 149 -13.54 6.24 9.31
C VAL A 149 -12.29 6.27 8.44
N PHE A 150 -12.15 5.27 7.58
CA PHE A 150 -11.23 5.28 6.44
C PHE A 150 -12.08 5.49 5.18
N ALA A 151 -12.28 6.76 4.82
CA ALA A 151 -13.28 7.17 3.83
C ALA A 151 -12.73 7.08 2.40
N ASP A 152 -13.63 6.89 1.42
CA ASP A 152 -13.26 6.97 0.00
C ASP A 152 -12.78 8.38 -0.39
N ASP A 153 -13.30 9.40 0.28
CA ASP A 153 -12.75 10.77 0.28
C ASP A 153 -11.94 10.97 1.56
N PRO A 154 -10.60 11.05 1.48
CA PRO A 154 -9.76 11.10 2.68
C PRO A 154 -10.00 12.38 3.51
N ARG A 155 -10.67 13.39 2.95
CA ARG A 155 -11.04 14.61 3.70
C ARG A 155 -12.04 14.34 4.83
N ASP A 156 -12.79 13.25 4.71
CA ASP A 156 -13.75 12.80 5.70
C ASP A 156 -13.14 11.79 6.71
N ASP A 157 -11.84 11.51 6.60
CA ASP A 157 -11.14 10.66 7.55
C ASP A 157 -11.20 11.24 8.96
N ALA A 158 -11.53 10.36 9.90
CA ALA A 158 -11.59 10.69 11.31
C ALA A 158 -11.23 9.48 12.17
N THR A 159 -10.44 9.72 13.22
CA THR A 159 -10.13 8.72 14.24
C THR A 159 -10.35 9.34 15.62
N LEU A 160 -11.25 8.75 16.38
CA LEU A 160 -11.71 9.22 17.67
C LEU A 160 -11.48 8.13 18.72
N HIS A 161 -10.72 8.44 19.77
CA HIS A 161 -10.51 7.57 20.91
C HIS A 161 -11.35 8.05 22.09
N ILE A 162 -12.20 7.17 22.63
CA ILE A 162 -13.14 7.46 23.71
C ILE A 162 -12.82 6.57 24.90
N ASP A 163 -12.72 7.21 26.06
CA ASP A 163 -12.53 6.57 27.35
C ASP A 163 -13.69 5.61 27.67
N GLN A 164 -13.37 4.36 28.02
CA GLN A 164 -14.36 3.31 28.23
C GLN A 164 -15.17 3.44 29.53
N TYR A 165 -14.70 4.27 30.47
CA TYR A 165 -15.29 4.46 31.79
C TYR A 165 -16.03 5.80 31.92
N THR A 166 -15.43 6.87 31.42
CA THR A 166 -15.96 8.23 31.56
C THR A 166 -16.72 8.70 30.32
N GLY A 167 -16.48 8.09 29.16
CA GLY A 167 -17.02 8.55 27.87
C GLY A 167 -16.37 9.85 27.37
N LYS A 168 -15.28 10.29 28.00
CA LYS A 168 -14.49 11.43 27.56
C LYS A 168 -13.79 11.11 26.24
N VAL A 169 -13.82 12.05 25.31
CA VAL A 169 -13.00 11.98 24.10
C VAL A 169 -11.55 12.28 24.48
N LEU A 170 -10.67 11.29 24.29
CA LEU A 170 -9.26 11.38 24.60
C LEU A 170 -8.45 11.91 23.41
N ALA A 171 -8.84 11.56 22.19
CA ALA A 171 -8.26 12.09 20.96
C ALA A 171 -9.33 12.17 19.88
N ASP A 172 -9.31 13.24 19.08
CA ASP A 172 -10.19 13.49 17.93
C ASP A 172 -9.30 14.00 16.81
N VAL A 173 -8.94 13.10 15.88
CA VAL A 173 -7.97 13.38 14.82
C VAL A 173 -8.67 13.35 13.48
N ARG A 174 -8.52 14.43 12.72
CA ARG A 174 -9.17 14.61 11.43
C ARG A 174 -8.15 14.78 10.32
N TYR A 175 -8.60 14.66 9.08
CA TYR A 175 -7.78 14.95 7.91
C TYR A 175 -7.12 16.34 7.96
N VAL A 176 -7.77 17.34 8.56
CA VAL A 176 -7.18 18.68 8.70
C VAL A 176 -5.90 18.69 9.54
N ASP A 177 -5.82 17.80 10.54
CA ASP A 177 -4.69 17.66 11.45
C ASP A 177 -3.52 16.88 10.84
N TYR A 178 -3.74 16.24 9.68
CA TYR A 178 -2.71 15.48 8.99
C TYR A 178 -1.61 16.40 8.44
N SER A 179 -0.37 15.92 8.53
CA SER A 179 0.78 16.55 7.87
C SER A 179 0.58 16.60 6.35
N ALA A 180 1.30 17.48 5.65
CA ALA A 180 1.23 17.53 4.18
C ALA A 180 1.61 16.20 3.53
N VAL A 181 2.55 15.46 4.14
CA VAL A 181 2.97 14.16 3.64
C VAL A 181 1.87 13.12 3.87
N SER A 182 1.30 13.05 5.07
CA SER A 182 0.17 12.17 5.36
C SER A 182 -1.02 12.43 4.44
N LYS A 183 -1.37 13.71 4.20
CA LYS A 183 -2.42 14.10 3.24
C LYS A 183 -2.14 13.60 1.83
N ALA A 184 -0.90 13.73 1.36
CA ALA A 184 -0.49 13.27 0.05
C ALA A 184 -0.47 11.73 -0.05
N THR A 185 -0.05 11.04 1.02
CA THR A 185 -0.05 9.58 1.08
C THR A 185 -1.48 9.03 1.04
N GLU A 186 -2.39 9.54 1.88
CA GLU A 186 -3.81 9.12 1.89
C GLU A 186 -4.48 9.39 0.53
N LEU A 187 -4.29 10.60 -0.02
CA LEU A 187 -4.83 10.92 -1.34
C LEU A 187 -4.27 10.00 -2.43
N GLY A 188 -2.96 9.73 -2.40
CA GLY A 188 -2.31 8.83 -3.34
C GLY A 188 -2.89 7.42 -3.30
N VAL A 189 -3.24 6.94 -2.11
CA VAL A 189 -3.80 5.60 -1.88
C VAL A 189 -5.26 5.54 -2.32
N MET A 190 -6.07 6.54 -1.99
CA MET A 190 -7.46 6.60 -2.46
C MET A 190 -7.55 6.71 -3.98
N LEU A 191 -6.59 7.41 -4.59
CA LEU A 191 -6.42 7.42 -6.04
C LEU A 191 -6.01 6.03 -6.54
N HIS A 192 -5.02 5.39 -5.94
CA HIS A 192 -4.51 4.05 -6.30
C HIS A 192 -5.59 2.97 -6.25
N GLU A 193 -6.38 2.92 -5.18
CA GLU A 193 -7.45 1.94 -4.97
C GLU A 193 -8.68 2.20 -5.83
N GLY A 194 -8.75 3.35 -6.53
CA GLY A 194 -9.90 3.71 -7.35
C GLY A 194 -11.09 4.24 -6.54
N LYS A 195 -10.89 4.59 -5.26
CA LYS A 195 -11.96 5.03 -4.35
C LYS A 195 -12.27 6.52 -4.48
N PHE A 196 -11.23 7.34 -4.62
CA PHE A 196 -11.39 8.79 -4.73
C PHE A 196 -12.20 9.15 -5.99
N PHE A 197 -13.10 10.14 -5.96
CA PHE A 197 -13.99 10.51 -7.08
C PHE A 197 -14.92 9.38 -7.61
N GLY A 198 -15.09 8.28 -6.88
CA GLY A 198 -16.01 7.20 -7.23
C GLY A 198 -15.72 6.56 -8.59
N TRP A 199 -16.75 6.33 -9.39
CA TRP A 199 -16.66 5.53 -10.63
C TRP A 199 -15.69 6.08 -11.68
N VAL A 200 -15.43 7.39 -11.68
CA VAL A 200 -14.49 8.01 -12.63
C VAL A 200 -13.07 7.49 -12.38
N ASN A 201 -12.65 7.44 -11.12
CA ASN A 201 -11.35 6.90 -10.77
C ASN A 201 -11.30 5.39 -10.97
N GLN A 202 -12.37 4.66 -10.66
CA GLN A 202 -12.47 3.23 -10.98
C GLN A 202 -12.25 2.96 -12.48
N LEU A 203 -12.79 3.81 -13.37
CA LEU A 203 -12.56 3.70 -14.81
C LEU A 203 -11.10 3.98 -15.19
N LEU A 204 -10.46 4.96 -14.56
CA LEU A 204 -9.03 5.25 -14.75
C LEU A 204 -8.16 4.08 -14.29
N ILE A 205 -8.44 3.51 -13.11
CA ILE A 205 -7.73 2.33 -12.60
C ILE A 205 -7.97 1.12 -13.50
N LEU A 206 -9.21 0.89 -13.95
CA LEU A 206 -9.51 -0.16 -14.92
C LEU A 206 -8.69 0.00 -16.20
N LEU A 207 -8.57 1.21 -16.73
CA LEU A 207 -7.75 1.48 -17.90
C LEU A 207 -6.27 1.15 -17.63
N VAL A 208 -5.73 1.55 -16.47
CA VAL A 208 -4.35 1.19 -16.08
C VAL A 208 -4.17 -0.32 -16.01
N CYS A 209 -5.11 -1.04 -15.39
CA CYS A 209 -5.09 -2.51 -15.34
C CYS A 209 -5.10 -3.13 -16.75
N LEU A 210 -5.92 -2.62 -17.66
CA LEU A 210 -5.96 -3.07 -19.05
C LEU A 210 -4.66 -2.77 -19.80
N LEU A 211 -4.02 -1.62 -19.55
CA LEU A 211 -2.71 -1.28 -20.11
C LEU A 211 -1.63 -2.25 -19.62
N VAL A 212 -1.60 -2.59 -18.32
CA VAL A 212 -0.67 -3.58 -17.76
C VAL A 212 -0.91 -4.95 -18.35
N LEU A 213 -2.17 -5.37 -18.47
CA LEU A 213 -2.54 -6.65 -19.08
C LEU A 213 -2.10 -6.70 -20.55
N LEU A 214 -2.40 -5.65 -21.32
CA LEU A 214 -1.99 -5.55 -22.72
C LEU A 214 -0.47 -5.59 -22.85
N SER A 215 0.26 -4.85 -22.00
CA SER A 215 1.72 -4.87 -21.97
C SER A 215 2.27 -6.27 -21.68
N SER A 216 1.73 -6.95 -20.67
CA SER A 216 2.15 -8.31 -20.28
C SER A 216 1.89 -9.34 -21.38
N VAL A 217 0.66 -9.34 -21.93
CA VAL A 217 0.26 -10.25 -23.02
C VAL A 217 1.08 -9.97 -24.28
N SER A 218 1.24 -8.70 -24.66
CA SER A 218 2.04 -8.35 -25.84
C SER A 218 3.52 -8.73 -25.68
N GLY A 219 4.09 -8.58 -24.49
CA GLY A 219 5.44 -9.04 -24.17
C GLY A 219 5.59 -10.55 -24.35
N LEU A 220 4.64 -11.33 -23.81
CA LEU A 220 4.59 -12.78 -23.96
C LEU A 220 4.45 -13.20 -25.43
N VAL A 221 3.55 -12.56 -26.19
CA VAL A 221 3.35 -12.86 -27.63
C VAL A 221 4.60 -12.54 -28.45
N ILE A 222 5.28 -11.43 -28.17
CA ILE A 222 6.54 -11.08 -28.84
C ILE A 222 7.62 -12.12 -28.53
N TRP A 223 7.73 -12.54 -27.27
CA TRP A 223 8.65 -13.61 -26.88
C TRP A 223 8.31 -14.94 -27.58
N TRP A 224 7.03 -15.35 -27.56
CA TRP A 224 6.56 -16.59 -28.20
C TRP A 224 6.89 -16.62 -29.69
N LYS A 225 6.76 -15.48 -30.39
CA LYS A 225 7.11 -15.34 -31.81
C LYS A 225 8.62 -15.31 -32.09
N ARG A 226 9.46 -15.09 -31.08
CA ARG A 226 10.91 -14.97 -31.21
C ARG A 226 11.68 -16.17 -30.65
N ARG A 227 11.03 -17.06 -29.90
CA ARG A 227 11.69 -18.21 -29.28
C ARG A 227 12.34 -19.12 -30.34
N PRO A 228 13.42 -19.84 -29.98
CA PRO A 228 13.99 -20.88 -30.85
C PRO A 228 12.95 -21.94 -31.23
N GLN A 229 12.98 -22.44 -32.47
CA GLN A 229 12.00 -23.42 -32.96
C GLN A 229 11.97 -24.71 -32.12
N ASN A 230 13.10 -25.10 -31.52
CA ASN A 230 13.25 -26.32 -30.72
C ASN A 230 13.56 -26.06 -29.23
N GLY A 231 13.15 -24.93 -28.64
CA GLY A 231 13.39 -24.69 -27.22
C GLY A 231 12.68 -23.49 -26.59
N LEU A 232 12.67 -23.47 -25.25
CA LEU A 232 12.11 -22.40 -24.41
C LEU A 232 13.19 -21.40 -23.95
N GLY A 233 14.15 -21.10 -24.82
CA GLY A 233 15.30 -20.22 -24.51
C GLY A 233 15.06 -18.74 -24.85
N VAL A 234 15.94 -17.88 -24.32
CA VAL A 234 16.00 -16.46 -24.70
C VAL A 234 16.27 -16.34 -26.21
N PRO A 235 15.47 -15.57 -26.96
CA PRO A 235 15.72 -15.35 -28.38
C PRO A 235 17.14 -14.83 -28.62
N PRO A 236 17.87 -15.33 -29.64
CA PRO A 236 19.24 -14.91 -29.90
C PRO A 236 19.30 -13.38 -30.05
N LEU A 237 20.21 -12.75 -29.30
CA LEU A 237 20.48 -11.33 -29.44
C LEU A 237 21.02 -11.06 -30.85
N ARG A 238 20.73 -9.87 -31.39
CA ARG A 238 21.53 -9.38 -32.52
C ARG A 238 22.94 -9.18 -31.99
N HIS A 239 23.93 -9.77 -32.64
CA HIS A 239 25.28 -9.95 -32.08
C HIS A 239 26.09 -8.66 -31.86
N ASP A 240 25.54 -7.47 -32.14
CA ASP A 240 26.35 -6.25 -32.28
C ASP A 240 25.86 -5.06 -31.42
N LEU A 241 24.98 -5.27 -30.43
CA LEU A 241 24.52 -4.18 -29.57
C LEU A 241 25.47 -3.96 -28.39
N PRO A 242 26.01 -2.74 -28.17
CA PRO A 242 26.85 -2.46 -27.02
C PRO A 242 26.06 -2.69 -25.73
N ARG A 243 26.72 -3.26 -24.70
CA ARG A 243 26.10 -3.40 -23.38
C ARG A 243 25.72 -2.02 -22.86
N TRP A 244 24.44 -1.82 -22.56
CA TRP A 244 23.93 -0.57 -22.02
C TRP A 244 24.35 -0.41 -20.55
N LYS A 245 25.60 0.00 -20.34
CA LYS A 245 26.25 0.10 -19.02
C LYS A 245 25.39 0.92 -18.03
N THR A 246 24.79 2.01 -18.50
CA THR A 246 23.90 2.86 -17.71
C THR A 246 22.72 2.08 -17.15
N ALA A 247 22.01 1.29 -17.96
CA ALA A 247 20.89 0.50 -17.47
C ALA A 247 21.33 -0.61 -16.52
N THR A 248 22.53 -1.19 -16.69
CA THR A 248 23.07 -2.14 -15.71
C THR A 248 23.29 -1.47 -14.36
N VAL A 249 23.86 -0.26 -14.33
CA VAL A 249 24.05 0.50 -13.08
C VAL A 249 22.70 0.85 -12.45
N VAL A 250 21.73 1.32 -13.25
CA VAL A 250 20.37 1.63 -12.76
C VAL A 250 19.69 0.39 -12.20
N MET A 251 19.77 -0.76 -12.88
CA MET A 251 19.20 -2.02 -12.38
C MET A 251 19.85 -2.46 -11.07
N ILE A 252 21.18 -2.33 -10.92
CA ILE A 252 21.87 -2.66 -9.66
C ILE A 252 21.42 -1.70 -8.56
N ALA A 253 21.38 -0.39 -8.82
CA ALA A 253 20.92 0.60 -7.85
C ALA A 253 19.47 0.33 -7.40
N LEU A 254 18.56 0.05 -8.34
CA LEU A 254 17.18 -0.32 -8.03
C LEU A 254 17.10 -1.66 -7.29
N GLY A 255 17.92 -2.65 -7.63
CA GLY A 255 17.97 -3.93 -6.92
C GLY A 255 18.45 -3.79 -5.47
N VAL A 256 19.33 -2.82 -5.19
CA VAL A 256 19.77 -2.46 -3.84
C VAL A 256 18.69 -1.68 -3.09
N LEU A 257 18.06 -0.69 -3.73
CA LEU A 257 16.97 0.11 -3.13
C LEU A 257 15.70 -0.72 -2.89
N PHE A 258 15.46 -1.74 -3.72
CA PHE A 258 14.32 -2.65 -3.65
C PHE A 258 14.81 -4.10 -3.53
N PRO A 259 15.22 -4.55 -2.32
CA PRO A 259 15.91 -5.82 -2.13
C PRO A 259 15.16 -7.04 -2.67
N LEU A 260 13.83 -7.08 -2.55
CA LEU A 260 13.02 -8.18 -3.10
C LEU A 260 13.14 -8.27 -4.64
N VAL A 261 13.15 -7.12 -5.32
CA VAL A 261 13.38 -7.06 -6.77
C VAL A 261 14.80 -7.54 -7.07
N GLY A 262 15.82 -7.05 -6.35
CA GLY A 262 17.21 -7.48 -6.52
C GLY A 262 17.39 -8.99 -6.33
N ILE A 263 16.81 -9.56 -5.27
CA ILE A 263 16.85 -11.00 -4.98
C ILE A 263 16.13 -11.79 -6.07
N SER A 264 14.94 -11.38 -6.50
CA SER A 264 14.22 -12.09 -7.58
C SER A 264 15.02 -12.10 -8.89
N MET A 265 15.69 -11.01 -9.24
CA MET A 265 16.56 -10.94 -10.41
C MET A 265 17.76 -11.89 -10.29
N LEU A 266 18.38 -11.97 -9.11
CA LEU A 266 19.47 -12.92 -8.84
C LEU A 266 18.99 -14.37 -8.94
N ILE A 267 17.82 -14.70 -8.40
CA ILE A 267 17.21 -16.03 -8.50
C ILE A 267 16.97 -16.40 -9.96
N VAL A 268 16.32 -15.51 -10.73
CA VAL A 268 16.06 -15.73 -12.16
C VAL A 268 17.37 -15.93 -12.92
N TRP A 269 18.41 -15.15 -12.62
CA TRP A 269 19.73 -15.29 -13.23
C TRP A 269 20.39 -16.63 -12.91
N VAL A 270 20.32 -17.09 -11.66
CA VAL A 270 20.84 -18.42 -11.25
C VAL A 270 20.07 -19.54 -11.93
N LEU A 271 18.73 -19.44 -11.98
CA LEU A 271 17.88 -20.43 -12.66
C LEU A 271 18.15 -20.50 -14.16
N ASP A 272 18.32 -19.35 -14.83
CA ASP A 272 18.69 -19.30 -16.26
C ASP A 272 20.03 -20.00 -16.51
N ARG A 273 21.03 -19.72 -15.66
CA ARG A 273 22.36 -20.31 -15.74
C ARG A 273 22.37 -21.82 -15.51
N ILE A 274 21.57 -22.33 -14.58
CA ILE A 274 21.58 -23.75 -14.20
C ILE A 274 20.64 -24.59 -15.08
N VAL A 275 19.44 -24.09 -15.38
CA VAL A 275 18.36 -24.87 -15.98
C VAL A 275 18.31 -24.64 -17.49
N LEU A 276 18.19 -23.39 -17.94
CA LEU A 276 17.96 -23.07 -19.35
C LEU A 276 19.22 -23.31 -20.21
N SER A 277 20.41 -23.09 -19.65
CA SER A 277 21.68 -23.40 -20.34
C SER A 277 21.86 -24.91 -20.63
N ARG A 278 21.25 -25.79 -19.83
CA ARG A 278 21.31 -27.26 -20.01
C ARG A 278 20.35 -27.75 -21.11
N PHE A 279 19.17 -27.15 -21.21
CA PHE A 279 18.20 -27.48 -22.28
C PHE A 279 18.61 -26.92 -23.64
N ALA A 280 19.17 -25.71 -23.69
CA ALA A 280 19.69 -25.12 -24.92
C ALA A 280 20.86 -25.93 -25.52
N LYS A 281 21.73 -26.50 -24.68
CA LYS A 281 22.81 -27.38 -25.13
C LYS A 281 22.31 -28.70 -25.70
N ARG A 282 21.29 -29.32 -25.11
CA ARG A 282 20.72 -30.59 -25.59
C ARG A 282 20.03 -30.47 -26.95
N ALA A 283 19.35 -29.35 -27.22
CA ALA A 283 18.68 -29.09 -28.50
C ALA A 283 19.64 -28.72 -29.65
N ALA A 284 20.91 -28.40 -29.36
CA ALA A 284 21.94 -28.13 -30.37
C ALA A 284 22.77 -29.38 -30.74
N THR A 285 22.65 -30.45 -29.95
CA THR A 285 23.34 -31.74 -30.15
C THR A 285 22.43 -32.83 -30.72
N ALA A 286 21.16 -32.52 -31.03
CA ALA A 286 20.20 -33.39 -31.70
C ALA A 286 19.83 -32.80 -33.06
#